data_AF-F6GIB3-F1
#
_entry.id   AF-F6GIB3-F1
#
_cell.length_a   1.000
_cell.length_b   1.000
_cell.length_c   1.000
_cell.angle_alpha   90.00
_cell.angle_beta   90.00
_cell.angle_gamma   90.00
#
_symmetry.space_group_name_H-M   'P 1'
#
loop_
_entity.id
_entity.type
_entity.pdbx_description
1 polymer ?
#
loop_
_entity_poly.entity_id
_entity_poly.type
_entity_poly.pdbx_seq_one_letter_code
_entity_poly.pdbx_strand_id
1 'polypeptide(L)'
;MKSKSIVLIATFLMAFFGCQEKVQSQAPKAVQEAFQAKYPGENDPDWEIDAHGNYESHFKIDGIKYRADFSPNGDWIETETSIKKKELPKAIRKAIKDNYGDEHITEVEKVDSATKGEFYDVEFRRKGKNKDVEYRASGEEL
;
A
#
# COMPACT_ATOMS: atom_id res chain seq x y z
N MET A 1 46.67 33.34 -52.06
CA MET A 1 47.48 33.23 -50.82
C MET A 1 46.55 33.20 -49.62
N LYS A 2 46.64 32.14 -48.80
CA LYS A 2 46.38 32.06 -47.34
C LYS A 2 44.93 32.40 -46.88
N SER A 3 44.23 31.64 -46.05
CA SER A 3 44.62 30.61 -45.08
C SER A 3 43.40 29.74 -44.73
N LYS A 4 43.67 28.50 -44.33
CA LYS A 4 42.70 27.57 -43.76
C LYS A 4 42.49 27.94 -42.28
N SER A 5 41.29 27.83 -41.76
CA SER A 5 41.06 27.75 -40.32
C SER A 5 40.01 26.68 -40.04
N ILE A 6 40.50 25.62 -39.40
CA ILE A 6 39.78 24.46 -38.90
C ILE A 6 39.12 24.90 -37.58
N VAL A 7 37.80 24.80 -37.49
CA VAL A 7 37.09 24.96 -36.21
C VAL A 7 36.84 23.57 -35.65
N LEU A 8 37.52 23.28 -34.54
CA LEU A 8 37.42 22.06 -33.76
C LEU A 8 36.13 22.15 -32.91
N ILE A 9 35.11 21.35 -33.23
CA ILE A 9 33.91 21.21 -32.40
C ILE A 9 34.18 20.10 -31.38
N ALA A 10 34.47 20.49 -30.13
CA ALA A 10 34.53 19.59 -29.00
C ALA A 10 33.16 19.55 -28.31
N THR A 11 32.31 18.61 -28.71
CA THR A 11 31.03 18.34 -28.04
C THR A 11 31.29 17.44 -26.84
N PHE A 12 31.31 18.02 -25.64
CA PHE A 12 31.39 17.30 -24.38
C PHE A 12 29.97 16.87 -23.97
N LEU A 13 29.60 15.62 -24.29
CA LEU A 13 28.37 14.98 -23.83
C LEU A 13 28.58 14.46 -22.40
N MET A 14 28.19 15.26 -21.41
CA MET A 14 28.01 14.79 -20.04
C MET A 14 26.60 14.20 -19.91
N ALA A 15 26.50 12.87 -20.00
CA ALA A 15 25.30 12.15 -19.60
C ALA A 15 25.28 12.03 -18.08
N PHE A 16 24.60 12.95 -17.40
CA PHE A 16 24.20 12.75 -16.01
C PHE A 16 23.07 11.71 -15.98
N PHE A 17 23.43 10.45 -15.81
CA PHE A 17 22.52 9.47 -15.23
C PHE A 17 22.38 9.81 -13.74
N GLY A 18 21.43 10.69 -13.42
CA GLY A 18 20.93 10.82 -12.07
C GLY A 18 20.18 9.54 -11.72
N CYS A 19 20.77 8.68 -10.89
CA CYS A 19 19.98 7.74 -10.10
C CYS A 19 19.05 8.59 -9.23
N GLN A 20 17.77 8.68 -9.58
CA GLN A 20 16.76 9.10 -8.63
C GLN A 20 16.63 7.96 -7.62
N GLU A 21 17.40 8.00 -6.54
CA GLU A 21 16.95 7.37 -5.31
C GLU A 21 15.61 8.01 -5.00
N LYS A 22 14.53 7.23 -5.10
CA LYS A 22 13.24 7.66 -4.57
C LYS A 22 13.47 7.85 -3.08
N VAL A 23 13.69 9.09 -2.65
CA VAL A 23 13.58 9.47 -1.25
C VAL A 23 12.14 9.13 -0.90
N GLN A 24 11.98 8.02 -0.20
CA GLN A 24 10.72 7.60 0.38
C GLN A 24 10.18 8.79 1.17
N SER A 25 8.98 9.26 0.83
CA SER A 25 8.49 10.50 1.41
C SER A 25 8.27 10.27 2.89
N GLN A 26 9.16 10.80 3.72
CA GLN A 26 8.99 10.72 5.16
C GLN A 26 7.69 11.41 5.54
N ALA A 27 6.82 10.70 6.26
CA ALA A 27 5.56 11.26 6.73
C ALA A 27 5.79 12.44 7.70
N PRO A 28 4.84 13.37 7.86
CA PRO A 28 4.93 14.45 8.82
C PRO A 28 5.10 13.95 10.26
N LYS A 29 5.68 14.79 11.12
CA LYS A 29 5.93 14.44 12.53
C LYS A 29 4.69 13.91 13.27
N ALA A 30 3.53 14.53 13.06
CA ALA A 30 2.28 14.09 13.69
C ALA A 30 1.89 12.66 13.27
N VAL A 31 2.08 12.33 11.99
CA VAL A 31 1.84 10.97 11.46
C VAL A 31 2.84 9.98 12.03
N GLN A 32 4.13 10.34 12.08
CA GLN A 32 5.17 9.48 12.67
C GLN A 32 4.89 9.19 14.15
N GLU A 33 4.48 10.20 14.92
CA GLU A 33 4.14 10.05 16.34
C GLU A 33 2.89 9.17 16.53
N ALA A 34 1.85 9.36 15.71
CA ALA A 34 0.65 8.54 15.74
C ALA A 34 0.92 7.08 15.36
N PHE A 35 1.73 6.87 14.32
CA PHE A 35 2.18 5.55 13.89
C PHE A 35 2.93 4.84 15.03
N GLN A 36 3.91 5.48 15.63
CA GLN A 36 4.71 4.91 16.74
C GLN A 36 3.85 4.59 17.97
N ALA A 37 2.87 5.44 18.27
CA ALA A 37 1.94 5.19 19.36
C ALA A 37 1.07 3.94 19.11
N LYS A 38 0.70 3.69 17.85
CA LYS A 38 -0.16 2.56 17.46
C LYS A 38 0.62 1.25 17.27
N TYR A 39 1.84 1.32 16.77
CA TYR A 39 2.71 0.17 16.49
C TYR A 39 4.04 0.29 17.26
N PRO A 40 4.02 0.19 18.59
CA PRO A 40 5.23 0.33 19.39
C PRO A 40 6.27 -0.72 18.99
N GLY A 41 7.44 -0.25 18.58
CA GLY A 41 8.57 -1.10 18.20
C GLY A 41 8.80 -1.24 16.69
N GLU A 42 7.85 -0.82 15.85
CA GLU A 42 8.09 -0.65 14.41
C GLU A 42 8.72 0.72 14.17
N ASN A 43 9.88 0.79 13.53
CA ASN A 43 10.67 2.02 13.38
C ASN A 43 11.03 2.37 11.94
N ASP A 44 10.72 1.49 10.99
CA ASP A 44 11.11 1.65 9.58
C ASP A 44 9.94 1.31 8.63
N PRO A 45 8.78 1.99 8.77
CA PRO A 45 7.70 1.82 7.81
C PRO A 45 8.04 2.46 6.46
N ASP A 46 7.64 1.77 5.40
CA ASP A 46 7.70 2.27 4.04
C ASP A 46 6.50 3.20 3.80
N TRP A 47 6.74 4.51 3.62
CA TRP A 47 5.68 5.49 3.42
C TRP A 47 5.37 5.79 1.95
N GLU A 48 4.08 5.84 1.63
CA GLU A 48 3.51 6.37 0.40
C GLU A 48 2.41 7.41 0.71
N ILE A 49 2.03 8.20 -0.30
CA ILE A 49 0.87 9.11 -0.22
C ILE A 49 -0.20 8.56 -1.15
N ASP A 50 -1.38 8.27 -0.61
CA ASP A 50 -2.50 7.73 -1.38
C ASP A 50 -3.13 8.77 -2.32
N ALA A 51 -4.10 8.35 -3.12
CA ALA A 51 -4.81 9.25 -4.05
C ALA A 51 -5.64 10.35 -3.34
N HIS A 52 -5.88 10.21 -2.03
CA HIS A 52 -6.63 11.15 -1.20
C HIS A 52 -5.71 12.09 -0.40
N GLY A 53 -4.39 11.93 -0.49
CA GLY A 53 -3.40 12.70 0.25
C GLY A 53 -3.15 12.20 1.68
N ASN A 54 -3.61 11.00 2.02
CA ASN A 54 -3.30 10.34 3.27
C ASN A 54 -1.92 9.67 3.19
N TYR A 55 -1.33 9.40 4.35
CA TYR A 55 -0.06 8.73 4.49
C TYR A 55 -0.29 7.25 4.76
N GLU A 56 0.13 6.42 3.81
CA GLU A 56 0.01 4.98 3.85
C GLU A 56 1.37 4.39 4.25
N SER A 57 1.41 3.66 5.36
CA SER A 57 2.60 2.96 5.83
C SER A 57 2.53 1.48 5.52
N HIS A 58 3.57 0.93 4.89
CA HIS A 58 3.75 -0.50 4.69
C HIS A 58 4.86 -1.01 5.61
N PHE A 59 4.58 -2.06 6.39
CA PHE A 59 5.54 -2.60 7.35
C PHE A 59 5.25 -4.06 7.67
N LYS A 60 6.09 -4.68 8.51
CA LYS A 60 5.91 -6.08 8.91
C LYS A 60 6.15 -6.31 10.38
N ILE A 61 5.15 -6.90 11.05
CA ILE A 61 5.30 -7.43 12.41
C ILE A 61 5.31 -8.95 12.30
N ASP A 62 6.37 -9.59 12.82
CA ASP A 62 6.57 -11.05 12.76
C ASP A 62 6.44 -11.66 11.35
N GLY A 63 6.85 -10.89 10.33
CA GLY A 63 6.77 -11.27 8.92
C GLY A 63 5.37 -11.18 8.29
N ILE A 64 4.35 -10.78 9.06
CA ILE A 64 3.01 -10.47 8.57
C ILE A 64 3.01 -9.04 8.05
N LYS A 65 2.46 -8.82 6.85
CA LYS A 65 2.37 -7.49 6.25
C LYS A 65 1.22 -6.70 6.87
N TYR A 66 1.48 -5.43 7.13
CA TYR A 66 0.51 -4.45 7.55
C TYR A 66 0.57 -3.25 6.63
N ARG A 67 -0.60 -2.68 6.35
CA ARG A 67 -0.77 -1.36 5.76
C ARG A 67 -1.55 -0.51 6.75
N ALA A 68 -1.08 0.70 7.06
CA ALA A 68 -1.81 1.59 7.95
C ALA A 68 -1.86 3.01 7.41
N ASP A 69 -3.07 3.53 7.37
CA ASP A 69 -3.39 4.82 6.77
C ASP A 69 -3.65 5.87 7.85
N PHE A 70 -3.06 7.04 7.64
CA PHE A 70 -3.17 8.18 8.52
C PHE A 70 -3.48 9.45 7.73
N SER A 71 -4.35 10.30 8.29
CA SER A 71 -4.55 11.65 7.75
C SER A 71 -3.26 12.48 7.88
N PRO A 72 -3.10 13.59 7.14
CA PRO A 72 -1.95 14.49 7.30
C PRO A 72 -1.76 15.04 8.73
N ASN A 73 -2.81 15.03 9.56
CA ASN A 73 -2.77 15.48 10.95
C ASN A 73 -2.41 14.35 11.94
N GLY A 74 -2.20 13.12 11.45
CA GLY A 74 -1.91 11.95 12.28
C GLY A 74 -3.15 11.22 12.79
N ASP A 75 -4.35 11.53 12.28
CA ASP A 75 -5.54 10.75 12.64
C ASP A 75 -5.47 9.38 11.97
N TRP A 76 -5.59 8.32 12.76
CA TRP A 76 -5.63 6.96 12.24
C TRP A 76 -6.92 6.70 11.47
N ILE A 77 -6.80 6.19 10.24
CA ILE A 77 -7.92 5.87 9.35
C ILE A 77 -8.22 4.38 9.45
N GLU A 78 -7.25 3.53 9.10
CA GLU A 78 -7.41 2.08 9.15
C GLU A 78 -6.08 1.31 9.20
N THR A 79 -6.19 0.02 9.44
CA THR A 79 -5.08 -0.94 9.37
C THR A 79 -5.55 -2.17 8.65
N GLU A 80 -4.87 -2.51 7.57
CA GLU A 80 -5.05 -3.74 6.85
C GLU A 80 -3.93 -4.71 7.21
N THR A 81 -4.32 -5.91 7.62
CA THR A 81 -3.41 -6.98 7.98
C THR A 81 -3.58 -8.12 6.99
N SER A 82 -2.55 -8.45 6.22
CA SER A 82 -2.62 -9.57 5.30
C SER A 82 -2.77 -10.88 6.06
N ILE A 83 -3.82 -11.64 5.75
CA ILE A 83 -4.11 -12.95 6.35
C ILE A 83 -4.23 -14.04 5.28
N LYS A 84 -4.16 -15.30 5.68
CA LYS A 84 -4.41 -16.42 4.75
C LYS A 84 -5.92 -16.63 4.62
N LYS A 85 -6.38 -17.08 3.44
CA LYS A 85 -7.77 -17.51 3.20
C LYS A 85 -8.35 -18.44 4.28
N LYS A 86 -7.53 -19.31 4.87
CA LYS A 86 -7.96 -20.25 5.93
C LYS A 86 -8.31 -19.55 7.26
N GLU A 87 -7.84 -18.33 7.46
CA GLU A 87 -8.03 -17.50 8.66
C GLU A 87 -9.32 -16.68 8.57
N LEU A 88 -9.90 -16.51 7.37
CA LEU A 88 -11.23 -15.91 7.20
C LEU A 88 -12.28 -16.63 8.05
N PRO A 89 -13.25 -15.91 8.64
CA PRO A 89 -14.42 -16.50 9.26
C PRO A 89 -15.12 -17.53 8.38
N LYS A 90 -15.66 -18.58 9.00
CA LYS A 90 -16.34 -19.68 8.29
C LYS A 90 -17.48 -19.16 7.40
N ALA A 91 -18.20 -18.15 7.85
CA ALA A 91 -19.33 -17.58 7.12
C ALA A 91 -18.87 -16.85 5.85
N ILE A 92 -17.77 -16.09 5.91
CA ILE A 92 -17.17 -15.45 4.73
C ILE A 92 -16.72 -16.52 3.72
N ARG A 93 -16.02 -17.56 4.17
CA ARG A 93 -15.61 -18.65 3.25
C ARG A 93 -16.79 -19.34 2.58
N LYS A 94 -17.94 -19.41 3.26
CA LYS A 94 -19.19 -19.91 2.67
C LYS A 94 -19.74 -18.94 1.63
N ALA A 95 -19.85 -17.65 1.96
CA ALA A 95 -20.31 -16.61 1.04
C ALA A 95 -19.46 -16.57 -0.24
N ILE A 96 -18.13 -16.61 -0.10
CA ILE A 96 -17.19 -16.69 -1.22
C ILE A 96 -17.46 -17.91 -2.08
N LYS A 97 -17.66 -19.09 -1.48
CA LYS A 97 -17.94 -20.31 -2.24
C LYS A 97 -19.23 -20.19 -3.04
N ASP A 98 -20.27 -19.60 -2.44
CA ASP A 98 -21.60 -19.52 -3.03
C ASP A 98 -21.67 -18.45 -4.13
N ASN A 99 -20.97 -17.31 -3.96
CA ASN A 99 -21.06 -16.15 -4.84
C ASN A 99 -19.88 -16.01 -5.82
N TYR A 100 -18.71 -16.54 -5.47
CA TYR A 100 -17.43 -16.31 -6.15
C TYR A 100 -16.59 -17.60 -6.30
N GLY A 101 -17.22 -18.78 -6.27
CA GLY A 101 -16.52 -20.08 -6.14
C GLY A 101 -15.49 -20.38 -7.24
N ASP A 102 -15.67 -19.84 -8.44
CA ASP A 102 -14.78 -20.03 -9.60
C ASP A 102 -13.68 -18.96 -9.71
N GLU A 103 -13.67 -17.97 -8.81
CA GLU A 103 -12.76 -16.84 -8.86
C GLU A 103 -11.47 -17.06 -8.08
N HIS A 104 -10.37 -16.52 -8.61
CA HIS A 104 -9.07 -16.62 -7.96
C HIS A 104 -8.86 -15.45 -7.01
N ILE A 105 -8.73 -15.75 -5.71
CA ILE A 105 -8.38 -14.76 -4.69
C ILE A 105 -6.89 -14.43 -4.80
N THR A 106 -6.57 -13.15 -4.89
CA THR A 106 -5.19 -12.62 -4.94
C THR A 106 -4.72 -12.13 -3.58
N GLU A 107 -5.61 -11.55 -2.79
CA GLU A 107 -5.30 -11.00 -1.47
C GLU A 107 -6.47 -11.20 -0.49
N VAL A 108 -6.14 -11.28 0.79
CA VAL A 108 -7.13 -11.32 1.88
C VAL A 108 -6.58 -10.52 3.05
N GLU A 109 -7.36 -9.56 3.51
CA GLU A 109 -6.97 -8.67 4.59
C GLU A 109 -8.03 -8.66 5.69
N LYS A 110 -7.58 -8.65 6.93
CA LYS A 110 -8.39 -8.22 8.07
C LYS A 110 -8.19 -6.71 8.18
N VAL A 111 -9.28 -5.97 8.19
CA VAL A 111 -9.25 -4.51 8.26
C VAL A 111 -9.84 -4.05 9.57
N ASP A 112 -9.08 -3.25 10.32
CA ASP A 112 -9.59 -2.48 11.45
C ASP A 112 -9.73 -1.03 10.98
N SER A 113 -10.95 -0.47 10.98
CA SER A 113 -11.23 0.88 10.50
C SER A 113 -11.85 1.77 11.58
N ALA A 114 -11.42 3.03 11.63
CA ALA A 114 -11.95 4.02 12.56
C ALA A 114 -13.46 4.29 12.37
N THR A 115 -13.98 4.08 11.15
CA THR A 115 -15.38 4.41 10.82
C THR A 115 -16.24 3.16 10.58
N LYS A 116 -15.67 2.11 9.97
CA LYS A 116 -16.40 0.87 9.66
C LYS A 116 -16.31 -0.18 10.76
N GLY A 117 -15.40 -0.04 11.73
CA GLY A 117 -15.04 -1.11 12.66
C GLY A 117 -14.26 -2.23 11.96
N GLU A 118 -14.29 -3.44 12.52
CA GLU A 118 -13.62 -4.60 11.93
C GLU A 118 -14.40 -5.16 10.72
N PHE A 119 -13.69 -5.46 9.64
CA PHE A 119 -14.19 -6.18 8.47
C PHE A 119 -13.06 -6.94 7.77
N TYR A 120 -13.38 -7.62 6.67
CA TYR A 120 -12.42 -8.36 5.87
C TYR A 120 -12.54 -7.94 4.41
N ASP A 121 -11.43 -7.64 3.76
CA ASP A 121 -11.38 -7.44 2.31
C ASP A 121 -10.82 -8.68 1.62
N VAL A 122 -11.39 -9.01 0.47
CA VAL A 122 -11.04 -10.15 -0.36
C VAL A 122 -10.93 -9.68 -1.80
N GLU A 123 -9.69 -9.59 -2.29
CA GLU A 123 -9.42 -9.24 -3.66
C GLU A 123 -9.52 -10.47 -4.57
N PHE A 124 -10.33 -10.36 -5.63
CA PHE A 124 -10.50 -11.36 -6.67
C PHE A 124 -9.88 -10.90 -7.99
N ARG A 125 -9.09 -11.79 -8.59
CA ARG A 125 -8.42 -11.55 -9.87
C ARG A 125 -9.41 -11.38 -11.01
N ARG A 126 -9.25 -10.30 -11.78
CA ARG A 126 -10.02 -10.06 -13.02
C ARG A 126 -9.09 -9.72 -14.19
N LYS A 127 -9.64 -9.72 -15.40
CA LYS A 127 -8.97 -9.10 -16.55
C LYS A 127 -9.11 -7.58 -16.41
N GLY A 128 -8.00 -6.89 -16.19
CA GLY A 128 -8.00 -5.45 -15.91
C GLY A 128 -7.83 -5.19 -14.41
N LYS A 129 -8.68 -4.33 -13.84
CA LYS A 129 -8.69 -4.04 -12.40
C LYS A 129 -9.29 -5.24 -11.65
N ASN A 130 -8.64 -5.67 -10.58
CA ASN A 130 -9.18 -6.67 -9.66
C ASN A 130 -10.48 -6.18 -9.00
N LYS A 131 -11.22 -7.12 -8.41
CA LYS A 131 -12.48 -6.83 -7.69
C LYS A 131 -12.26 -7.10 -6.21
N ASP A 132 -12.42 -6.06 -5.40
CA ASP A 132 -12.46 -6.15 -3.94
C ASP A 132 -13.90 -6.39 -3.46
N VAL A 133 -14.04 -7.16 -2.40
CA VAL A 133 -15.34 -7.42 -1.75
C VAL A 133 -15.11 -7.43 -0.24
N GLU A 134 -15.69 -6.43 0.42
CA GLU A 134 -15.65 -6.29 1.85
C GLU A 134 -16.73 -7.15 2.52
N TYR A 135 -16.41 -7.80 3.64
CA TYR A 135 -17.32 -8.62 4.41
C TYR A 135 -17.28 -8.32 5.90
N ARG A 136 -18.45 -8.41 6.54
CA ARG A 136 -18.54 -8.64 7.99
C ARG A 136 -18.15 -10.07 8.34
N ALA A 137 -17.72 -10.28 9.58
CA ALA A 137 -17.43 -11.63 10.09
C ALA A 137 -18.61 -12.62 9.96
N SER A 138 -19.85 -12.11 9.89
CA SER A 138 -21.08 -12.85 9.62
C SER A 138 -21.19 -13.41 8.19
N GLY A 139 -20.32 -13.01 7.27
CA GLY A 139 -20.38 -13.37 5.84
C GLY A 139 -21.28 -12.46 5.01
N GLU A 140 -21.84 -11.40 5.61
CA GLU A 140 -22.56 -10.34 4.91
C GLU A 140 -21.56 -9.43 4.16
N GLU A 141 -21.81 -9.16 2.89
CA GLU A 141 -21.05 -8.17 2.09
C GLU A 141 -21.39 -6.75 2.58
N LEU A 142 -20.39 -5.87 2.63
CA LEU A 142 -20.53 -4.47 3.07
C LEU A 142 -20.97 -3.51 1.96
#